data_AF-A0A950ZMJ3-F1
#
_entry.id   AF-A0A950ZMJ3-F1
#
_cell.length_a   1.000
_cell.length_b   1.000
_cell.length_c   1.000
_cell.angle_alpha   90.00
_cell.angle_beta   90.00
_cell.angle_gamma   90.00
#
_symmetry.space_group_name_H-M   'P 1'
#
loop_
_entity.id
_entity.type
_entity.pdbx_description
1 polymer ?
#
loop_
_entity_poly.entity_id
_entity_poly.type
_entity_poly.pdbx_seq_one_letter_code
_entity_poly.pdbx_strand_id
1 'polypeptide(L)'
;AQAPGLGRLVRHLGGLPHTTVNWPERMLIDIGQLALLLDGWRRLDALPSELRSELRALIGITESREVVLARPAVHDVWDVLGRRVLEGERMLVQRTWLWGRQSRRWALLLDFSVAGQPIYQTVSPGLSFEADLHFFAGALPLRAVVGGQPLHVGSPAGLPGGTIQTLLRAYAAMLGQNPWLERAPVSLNAVVPRCAPDGGWWIGDSGGQLHFDEAFGWRLLAVSGGQPIDVFGEWDGFSFMPLSVLSRGELLPLRSLVAA
;
A
#
# COMPACT_ATOMS: atom_id res chain seq x y z
N ALA A 1 -12.40 -23.86 -4.54
CA ALA A 1 -11.99 -23.40 -5.88
C ALA A 1 -10.50 -23.62 -6.04
N GLN A 2 -10.03 -24.17 -7.17
CA GLN A 2 -8.61 -24.48 -7.39
C GLN A 2 -7.72 -23.23 -7.58
N ALA A 3 -8.32 -22.05 -7.82
CA ALA A 3 -7.64 -20.75 -7.90
C ALA A 3 -8.49 -19.66 -7.21
N PRO A 4 -8.45 -19.55 -5.87
CA PRO A 4 -9.29 -18.60 -5.14
C PRO A 4 -8.99 -17.13 -5.49
N GLY A 5 -7.77 -16.82 -5.94
CA GLY A 5 -7.40 -15.47 -6.37
C GLY A 5 -8.14 -15.02 -7.64
N LEU A 6 -8.21 -15.89 -8.66
CA LEU A 6 -9.00 -15.63 -9.87
C LEU A 6 -10.49 -15.45 -9.54
N GLY A 7 -11.02 -16.26 -8.63
CA GLY A 7 -12.41 -16.13 -8.18
C GLY A 7 -12.71 -14.81 -7.45
N ARG A 8 -11.70 -14.18 -6.82
CA ARG A 8 -11.84 -12.82 -6.27
C ARG A 8 -11.84 -11.76 -7.36
N LEU A 9 -10.92 -11.87 -8.34
CA LEU A 9 -10.82 -10.93 -9.46
C LEU A 9 -12.10 -10.89 -10.30
N VAL A 10 -12.68 -12.05 -10.62
CA VAL A 10 -13.93 -12.12 -11.40
C VAL A 10 -15.11 -11.52 -10.62
N ARG A 11 -15.19 -11.77 -9.31
CA ARG A 11 -16.21 -11.14 -8.46
C ARG A 11 -16.03 -9.62 -8.36
N HIS A 12 -14.79 -9.15 -8.29
CA HIS A 12 -14.47 -7.72 -8.30
C HIS A 12 -14.97 -7.05 -9.58
N LEU A 13 -14.64 -7.63 -10.75
CA LEU A 13 -15.13 -7.15 -12.05
C LEU A 13 -16.66 -7.04 -12.11
N GLY A 14 -17.38 -8.03 -11.56
CA GLY A 14 -18.84 -8.00 -11.50
C GLY A 14 -19.42 -6.92 -10.59
N GLY A 15 -18.65 -6.44 -9.61
CA GLY A 15 -19.07 -5.41 -8.66
C GLY A 15 -18.66 -3.98 -9.04
N LEU A 16 -17.85 -3.78 -10.08
CA LEU A 16 -17.38 -2.46 -10.51
C LEU A 16 -18.43 -1.53 -11.11
N PRO A 17 -19.42 -1.99 -11.91
CA PRO A 17 -20.34 -1.09 -12.57
C PRO A 17 -21.02 -0.10 -11.62
N HIS A 18 -21.03 1.18 -11.99
CA HIS A 18 -21.67 2.28 -11.25
C HIS A 18 -21.09 2.58 -9.86
N THR A 19 -19.92 2.05 -9.49
CA THR A 19 -19.27 2.35 -8.20
C THR A 19 -18.58 3.71 -8.16
N THR A 20 -18.09 4.19 -9.30
CA THR A 20 -17.36 5.46 -9.46
C THR A 20 -17.66 6.06 -10.83
N VAL A 21 -17.41 7.36 -11.04
CA VAL A 21 -17.60 7.99 -12.36
C VAL A 21 -16.73 7.32 -13.43
N ASN A 22 -15.53 6.85 -13.06
CA ASN A 22 -14.57 6.21 -13.94
C ASN A 22 -14.59 4.67 -13.89
N TRP A 23 -15.75 4.08 -13.55
CA TRP A 23 -15.90 2.63 -13.50
C TRP A 23 -15.60 1.93 -14.84
N PRO A 24 -15.90 2.48 -16.04
CA PRO A 24 -15.59 1.80 -17.30
C PRO A 24 -14.08 1.66 -17.53
N GLU A 25 -13.31 2.71 -17.26
CA GLU A 25 -11.86 2.72 -17.40
C GLU A 25 -11.20 1.74 -16.42
N ARG A 26 -11.68 1.72 -15.17
CA ARG A 26 -11.23 0.74 -14.15
C ARG A 26 -11.51 -0.69 -14.60
N MET A 27 -12.72 -0.96 -15.09
CA MET A 27 -13.07 -2.29 -15.60
C MET A 27 -12.16 -2.72 -16.76
N LEU A 28 -11.84 -1.82 -17.69
CA LEU A 28 -10.94 -2.15 -18.80
C LEU A 28 -9.54 -2.50 -18.31
N ILE A 29 -9.02 -1.75 -17.32
CA ILE A 29 -7.71 -2.03 -16.71
C ILE A 29 -7.70 -3.39 -16.03
N ASP A 30 -8.74 -3.71 -15.25
CA ASP A 30 -8.83 -4.98 -14.52
C ASP A 30 -8.99 -6.18 -15.47
N ILE A 31 -9.74 -6.03 -16.57
CA ILE A 31 -9.82 -7.04 -17.64
C ILE A 31 -8.45 -7.21 -18.30
N GLY A 32 -7.72 -6.12 -18.54
CA GLY A 32 -6.37 -6.16 -19.09
C GLY A 32 -5.39 -6.89 -18.16
N GLN A 33 -5.44 -6.61 -16.86
CA GLN A 33 -4.65 -7.31 -15.85
C GLN A 33 -4.98 -8.80 -15.78
N LEU A 34 -6.26 -9.17 -15.89
CA LEU A 34 -6.68 -10.57 -15.96
C LEU A 34 -6.16 -11.25 -17.23
N ALA A 35 -6.24 -10.59 -18.39
CA ALA A 35 -5.70 -11.10 -19.64
C ALA A 35 -4.18 -11.32 -19.56
N LEU A 36 -3.45 -10.37 -18.97
CA LEU A 36 -2.01 -10.48 -18.72
C LEU A 36 -1.69 -11.65 -17.77
N LEU A 37 -2.49 -11.85 -16.72
CA LEU A 37 -2.31 -12.95 -15.77
C LEU A 37 -2.49 -14.30 -16.48
N LEU A 38 -3.52 -14.42 -17.31
CA LEU A 38 -3.78 -15.64 -18.09
C LEU A 38 -2.69 -15.92 -19.13
N ASP A 39 -2.21 -14.90 -19.83
CA ASP A 39 -1.09 -15.02 -20.77
C ASP A 39 0.21 -15.43 -20.06
N GLY A 40 0.54 -14.74 -18.97
CA GLY A 40 1.69 -15.08 -18.12
C GLY A 40 1.63 -16.51 -17.59
N TRP A 41 0.44 -16.96 -17.16
CA TRP A 41 0.26 -18.31 -16.63
C TRP A 41 0.50 -19.40 -17.69
N ARG A 42 0.10 -19.17 -18.95
CA ARG A 42 0.33 -20.13 -20.05
C ARG A 42 1.80 -20.36 -20.36
N ARG A 43 2.65 -19.37 -20.09
CA ARG A 43 4.10 -19.42 -20.32
C ARG A 43 4.91 -19.41 -19.03
N LEU A 44 4.30 -19.84 -17.92
CA LEU A 44 4.85 -19.71 -16.57
C LEU A 44 6.30 -20.20 -16.49
N ASP A 45 6.62 -21.34 -17.07
CA ASP A 45 7.95 -21.96 -17.00
C ASP A 45 9.04 -21.18 -17.74
N ALA A 46 8.68 -20.31 -18.68
CA ALA A 46 9.61 -19.43 -19.40
C ALA A 46 9.83 -18.08 -18.68
N LEU A 47 9.11 -17.79 -17.60
CA LEU A 47 9.23 -16.53 -16.86
C LEU A 47 10.33 -16.59 -15.79
N PRO A 48 10.96 -15.44 -15.46
CA PRO A 48 11.83 -15.30 -14.29
C PRO A 48 11.17 -15.81 -13.00
N SER A 49 11.97 -16.32 -12.06
CA SER A 49 11.48 -16.86 -10.77
C SER A 49 10.57 -15.89 -10.02
N GLU A 50 10.90 -14.61 -10.08
CA GLU A 50 10.23 -13.53 -9.38
C GLU A 50 8.80 -13.35 -9.92
N LEU A 51 8.66 -13.32 -11.25
CA LEU A 51 7.35 -13.27 -11.91
C LEU A 51 6.56 -14.56 -11.72
N ARG A 52 7.21 -15.74 -11.72
CA ARG A 52 6.52 -17.00 -11.42
C ARG A 52 5.92 -17.01 -10.02
N SER A 53 6.62 -16.47 -9.03
CA SER A 53 6.11 -16.32 -7.66
C SER A 53 4.95 -15.32 -7.61
N GLU A 54 5.06 -14.21 -8.32
CA GLU A 54 3.98 -13.21 -8.44
C GLU A 54 2.69 -13.82 -8.98
N LEU A 55 2.76 -14.53 -10.12
CA LEU A 55 1.61 -15.16 -10.75
C LEU A 55 0.98 -16.24 -9.84
N ARG A 56 1.81 -17.02 -9.15
CA ARG A 56 1.33 -18.00 -8.16
C ARG A 56 0.56 -17.33 -7.04
N ALA A 57 1.08 -16.25 -6.48
CA ALA A 57 0.41 -15.49 -5.43
C ALA A 57 -0.95 -14.93 -5.92
N LEU A 58 -0.99 -14.38 -7.14
CA LEU A 58 -2.22 -13.82 -7.74
C LEU A 58 -3.34 -14.85 -7.91
N ILE A 59 -3.02 -16.09 -8.26
CA ILE A 59 -4.04 -17.15 -8.37
C ILE A 59 -4.41 -17.77 -7.00
N GLY A 60 -3.70 -17.41 -5.94
CA GLY A 60 -3.95 -17.83 -4.56
C GLY A 60 -3.06 -18.94 -4.03
N ILE A 61 -1.93 -19.22 -4.70
CA ILE A 61 -0.88 -20.09 -4.17
C ILE A 61 0.06 -19.22 -3.34
N THR A 62 -0.15 -19.21 -2.03
CA THR A 62 0.65 -18.41 -1.09
C THR A 62 1.76 -19.22 -0.46
N GLU A 63 2.91 -18.60 -0.25
CA GLU A 63 4.01 -19.17 0.53
C GLU A 63 3.67 -19.20 2.02
N SER A 64 4.11 -20.23 2.73
CA SER A 64 3.94 -20.30 4.18
C SER A 64 4.90 -19.34 4.88
N ARG A 65 4.57 -18.97 6.13
CA ARG A 65 5.41 -18.07 6.93
C ARG A 65 6.80 -18.65 7.16
N GLU A 66 6.89 -19.97 7.37
CA GLU A 66 8.14 -20.70 7.62
C GLU A 66 9.08 -20.63 6.41
N VAL A 67 8.54 -20.81 5.20
CA VAL A 67 9.31 -20.69 3.95
C VAL A 67 9.88 -19.29 3.80
N VAL A 68 9.10 -18.26 4.12
CA VAL A 68 9.56 -16.87 4.04
C VAL A 68 10.63 -16.59 5.09
N LEU A 69 10.45 -17.04 6.33
CA LEU A 69 11.43 -16.87 7.41
C LEU A 69 12.77 -17.58 7.15
N ALA A 70 12.80 -18.61 6.31
CA ALA A 70 14.04 -19.28 5.91
C ALA A 70 14.87 -18.51 4.87
N ARG A 71 14.34 -17.42 4.31
CA ARG A 71 15.07 -16.57 3.34
C ARG A 71 16.05 -15.63 4.02
N PRO A 72 17.03 -15.08 3.28
CA PRO A 72 17.87 -14.00 3.79
C PRO A 72 17.04 -12.84 4.33
N ALA A 73 17.35 -12.41 5.55
CA ALA A 73 16.74 -11.24 6.17
C ALA A 73 17.36 -9.95 5.65
N VAL A 74 16.58 -8.87 5.71
CA VAL A 74 17.07 -7.50 5.67
C VAL A 74 16.97 -6.96 7.10
N HIS A 75 18.12 -6.81 7.74
CA HIS A 75 18.24 -6.14 9.03
C HIS A 75 18.22 -4.63 8.83
N ASP A 76 17.34 -3.91 9.52
CA ASP A 76 17.24 -2.44 9.44
C ASP A 76 16.50 -1.87 10.66
N VAL A 77 16.52 -0.54 10.78
CA VAL A 77 15.55 0.23 11.55
C VAL A 77 14.37 0.57 10.63
N TRP A 78 13.20 0.07 11.00
CA TRP A 78 11.96 0.20 10.25
C TRP A 78 11.06 1.27 10.88
N ASP A 79 10.79 2.33 10.14
CA ASP A 79 9.85 3.38 10.50
C ASP A 79 8.43 2.96 10.12
N VAL A 80 7.51 2.91 11.08
CA VAL A 80 6.10 2.58 10.83
C VAL A 80 5.38 3.83 10.36
N LEU A 81 5.12 3.93 9.05
CA LEU A 81 4.62 5.16 8.45
C LEU A 81 3.09 5.22 8.36
N GLY A 82 2.42 4.09 8.21
CA GLY A 82 0.97 4.11 8.09
C GLY A 82 0.36 2.74 8.29
N ARG A 83 -0.90 2.75 8.70
CA ARG A 83 -1.68 1.54 8.91
C ARG A 83 -3.09 1.75 8.39
N ARG A 84 -3.64 0.71 7.75
CA ARG A 84 -5.05 0.65 7.35
C ARG A 84 -5.62 -0.70 7.70
N VAL A 85 -6.83 -0.71 8.25
CA VAL A 85 -7.63 -1.93 8.42
C VAL A 85 -8.66 -1.98 7.29
N LEU A 86 -8.72 -3.11 6.61
CA LEU A 86 -9.70 -3.42 5.58
C LEU A 86 -10.66 -4.45 6.17
N GLU A 87 -11.95 -4.12 6.15
CA GLU A 87 -13.00 -5.04 6.55
C GLU A 87 -13.37 -5.92 5.35
N GLY A 88 -13.26 -7.24 5.52
CA GLY A 88 -13.74 -8.23 4.56
C GLY A 88 -14.91 -9.03 5.12
N GLU A 89 -15.63 -9.76 4.25
CA GLU A 89 -16.85 -10.51 4.61
C GLU A 89 -16.71 -11.44 5.83
N ARG A 90 -15.51 -11.99 6.08
CA ARG A 90 -15.25 -12.96 7.16
C ARG A 90 -13.96 -12.70 7.93
N MET A 91 -13.23 -11.64 7.58
CA MET A 91 -11.87 -11.42 8.06
C MET A 91 -11.50 -9.95 7.95
N LEU A 92 -10.79 -9.45 8.96
CA LEU A 92 -10.12 -8.16 8.92
C LEU A 92 -8.69 -8.34 8.40
N VAL A 93 -8.26 -7.44 7.52
CA VAL A 93 -6.88 -7.37 7.02
C VAL A 93 -6.27 -6.05 7.46
N GLN A 94 -5.22 -6.10 8.27
CA GLN A 94 -4.43 -4.92 8.62
C GLN A 94 -3.20 -4.84 7.72
N ARG A 95 -3.06 -3.71 7.05
CA ARG A 95 -1.89 -3.33 6.25
C ARG A 95 -1.06 -2.35 7.07
N THR A 96 0.20 -2.67 7.33
CA THR A 96 1.14 -1.77 8.00
C THR A 96 2.34 -1.53 7.10
N TRP A 97 2.55 -0.28 6.71
CA TRP A 97 3.64 0.13 5.84
C TRP A 97 4.84 0.62 6.64
N LEU A 98 6.02 0.17 6.20
CA LEU A 98 7.30 0.44 6.83
C LEU A 98 8.29 1.03 5.84
N TRP A 99 9.20 1.85 6.34
CA TRP A 99 10.37 2.32 5.61
C TRP A 99 11.66 1.91 6.33
N GLY A 100 12.54 1.21 5.64
CA GLY A 100 13.88 0.87 6.13
C GLY A 100 14.84 2.04 5.93
N ARG A 101 15.44 2.53 7.03
CA ARG A 101 16.28 3.73 7.00
C ARG A 101 17.56 3.52 6.20
N GLN A 102 18.23 2.39 6.41
CA GLN A 102 19.53 2.08 5.79
C GLN A 102 19.34 1.44 4.41
N SER A 103 18.42 0.47 4.33
CA SER A 103 18.11 -0.26 3.10
C SER A 103 17.36 0.60 2.07
N ARG A 104 16.80 1.76 2.47
CA ARG A 104 15.97 2.63 1.65
C ARG A 104 14.84 1.84 0.95
N ARG A 105 14.21 0.94 1.71
CA ARG A 105 13.30 -0.08 1.19
C ARG A 105 11.92 0.02 1.84
N TRP A 106 10.89 -0.13 1.02
CA TRP A 106 9.51 -0.28 1.47
C TRP A 106 9.23 -1.71 1.92
N ALA A 107 8.48 -1.85 3.02
CA ALA A 107 7.93 -3.13 3.44
C ALA A 107 6.46 -3.01 3.86
N LEU A 108 5.70 -4.08 3.62
CA LEU A 108 4.30 -4.22 3.98
C LEU A 108 4.11 -5.45 4.87
N LEU A 109 3.65 -5.23 6.10
CA LEU A 109 3.17 -6.28 6.98
C LEU A 109 1.66 -6.45 6.78
N LEU A 110 1.23 -7.71 6.69
CA LEU A 110 -0.18 -8.09 6.59
C LEU A 110 -0.55 -8.96 7.79
N ASP A 111 -1.44 -8.44 8.64
CA ASP A 111 -2.03 -9.19 9.74
C ASP A 111 -3.48 -9.51 9.43
N PHE A 112 -3.91 -10.72 9.79
CA PHE A 112 -5.23 -11.24 9.50
C PHE A 112 -5.94 -11.60 10.81
N SER A 113 -7.18 -11.16 10.98
CA SER A 113 -8.04 -11.59 12.09
C SER A 113 -9.32 -12.23 11.57
N VAL A 114 -9.59 -13.45 12.03
CA VAL A 114 -10.80 -14.21 11.75
C VAL A 114 -11.63 -14.28 13.04
N ALA A 115 -12.95 -14.18 12.92
CA ALA A 115 -13.90 -14.40 14.02
C ALA A 115 -13.75 -13.47 15.25
N GLY A 116 -13.44 -12.19 15.04
CA GLY A 116 -13.47 -11.17 16.12
C GLY A 116 -12.28 -11.20 17.09
N GLN A 117 -11.24 -12.00 16.81
CA GLN A 117 -10.01 -11.97 17.59
C GLN A 117 -9.28 -10.63 17.40
N PRO A 118 -8.71 -10.03 18.44
CA PRO A 118 -7.92 -8.82 18.28
C PRO A 118 -6.70 -9.10 17.41
N ILE A 119 -6.41 -8.20 16.46
CA ILE A 119 -5.11 -8.18 15.80
C ILE A 119 -4.09 -7.73 16.83
N TYR A 120 -3.22 -8.64 17.28
CA TYR A 120 -2.13 -8.30 18.19
C TYR A 120 -1.16 -7.38 17.44
N GLN A 121 -1.14 -6.11 17.84
CA GLN A 121 -0.34 -5.09 17.18
C GLN A 121 1.09 -5.16 17.69
N THR A 122 2.03 -5.62 16.85
CA THR A 122 3.45 -5.57 17.23
C THR A 122 4.03 -4.17 17.08
N VAL A 123 3.56 -3.40 16.09
CA VAL A 123 4.20 -2.13 15.68
C VAL A 123 3.17 -1.09 15.24
N SER A 124 3.22 0.14 15.76
CA SER A 124 2.22 1.20 15.54
C SER A 124 2.78 2.40 14.77
N PRO A 125 1.98 3.08 13.92
CA PRO A 125 2.42 4.28 13.22
C PRO A 125 3.04 5.32 14.16
N GLY A 126 4.14 5.94 13.73
CA GLY A 126 4.91 6.89 14.54
C GLY A 126 5.95 6.26 15.47
N LEU A 127 6.07 4.93 15.45
CA LEU A 127 7.16 4.20 16.11
C LEU A 127 8.18 3.70 15.09
N SER A 128 9.39 3.48 15.57
CA SER A 128 10.49 2.84 14.86
C SER A 128 10.99 1.64 15.65
N PHE A 129 11.33 0.58 14.95
CA PHE A 129 11.87 -0.63 15.56
C PHE A 129 13.01 -1.21 14.74
N GLU A 130 13.98 -1.82 15.41
CA GLU A 130 15.04 -2.61 14.81
C GLU A 130 14.59 -4.07 14.73
N ALA A 131 14.69 -4.68 13.55
CA ALA A 131 14.38 -6.09 13.33
C ALA A 131 14.88 -6.59 11.98
N ASP A 132 14.92 -7.91 11.88
CA ASP A 132 15.08 -8.64 10.63
C ASP A 132 13.72 -8.75 9.91
N LEU A 133 13.63 -8.31 8.66
CA LEU A 133 12.47 -8.60 7.80
C LEU A 133 12.82 -9.58 6.69
N HIS A 134 11.97 -10.59 6.51
CA HIS A 134 12.07 -11.57 5.43
C HIS A 134 10.97 -11.32 4.40
N PHE A 135 11.34 -11.15 3.13
CA PHE A 135 10.40 -10.77 2.08
C PHE A 135 9.84 -11.99 1.34
N PHE A 136 8.56 -11.91 0.97
CA PHE A 136 7.94 -12.84 0.04
C PHE A 136 8.59 -12.71 -1.34
N ALA A 137 8.64 -13.78 -2.11
CA ALA A 137 9.17 -13.73 -3.47
C ALA A 137 8.13 -13.09 -4.38
N GLY A 138 8.59 -12.35 -5.37
CA GLY A 138 7.73 -11.63 -6.30
C GLY A 138 8.56 -10.71 -7.17
N ALA A 139 7.93 -10.16 -8.21
CA ALA A 139 8.60 -9.22 -9.11
C ALA A 139 8.91 -7.88 -8.43
N LEU A 140 8.12 -7.53 -7.41
CA LEU A 140 8.33 -6.36 -6.57
C LEU A 140 8.10 -6.72 -5.09
N PRO A 141 9.10 -7.32 -4.41
CA PRO A 141 8.95 -7.81 -3.03
C PRO A 141 8.74 -6.70 -2.01
N LEU A 142 7.47 -6.39 -1.72
CA LEU A 142 7.04 -5.46 -0.67
C LEU A 142 6.57 -6.18 0.59
N ARG A 143 5.85 -7.30 0.43
CA ARG A 143 5.31 -8.04 1.56
C ARG A 143 6.44 -8.70 2.35
N ALA A 144 6.42 -8.56 3.67
CA ALA A 144 7.43 -9.13 4.55
C ALA A 144 6.84 -9.78 5.80
N VAL A 145 7.68 -10.56 6.47
CA VAL A 145 7.45 -11.15 7.79
C VAL A 145 8.56 -10.68 8.72
N VAL A 146 8.19 -10.26 9.92
CA VAL A 146 9.13 -9.93 11.00
C VAL A 146 9.78 -11.22 11.53
N GLY A 147 11.10 -11.28 11.50
CA GLY A 147 11.93 -12.27 12.17
C GLY A 147 12.17 -11.88 13.62
N GLY A 148 11.95 -12.81 14.55
CA GLY A 148 12.14 -12.55 15.97
C GLY A 148 11.21 -11.49 16.57
N GLN A 149 11.64 -10.89 17.68
CA GLN A 149 10.90 -9.85 18.40
C GLN A 149 11.48 -8.47 18.06
N PRO A 150 10.68 -7.52 17.54
CA PRO A 150 11.12 -6.15 17.31
C PRO A 150 11.67 -5.46 18.56
N LEU A 151 12.78 -4.75 18.41
CA LEU A 151 13.31 -3.84 19.42
C LEU A 151 12.86 -2.42 19.13
N HIS A 152 12.07 -1.80 20.01
CA HIS A 152 11.66 -0.40 19.84
C HIS A 152 12.85 0.54 20.01
N VAL A 153 13.08 1.44 19.03
CA VAL A 153 14.23 2.35 18.99
C VAL A 153 13.84 3.83 18.87
N GLY A 154 12.54 4.15 18.89
CA GLY A 154 12.04 5.54 18.95
C GLY A 154 10.94 5.83 17.94
N SER A 155 11.06 6.97 17.27
CA SER A 155 10.08 7.47 16.28
C SER A 155 10.77 7.82 14.95
N PRO A 156 10.01 7.86 13.83
CA PRO A 156 10.52 8.30 12.54
C PRO A 156 11.06 9.73 12.60
N ALA A 157 12.25 9.96 12.03
CA ALA A 157 12.84 11.31 11.95
C ALA A 157 12.15 12.21 10.91
N GLY A 158 11.40 11.61 10.00
CA GLY A 158 10.69 12.28 8.92
C GLY A 158 10.12 11.26 7.94
N LEU A 159 9.60 11.78 6.84
CA LEU A 159 9.04 10.98 5.75
C LEU A 159 10.04 10.89 4.58
N PRO A 160 10.22 9.71 3.94
CA PRO A 160 11.21 9.51 2.86
C PRO A 160 10.72 10.03 1.50
N GLY A 161 9.83 11.02 1.50
CA GLY A 161 9.04 11.39 0.34
C GLY A 161 9.74 12.30 -0.66
N GLY A 162 8.97 12.66 -1.68
CA GLY A 162 9.39 13.59 -2.72
C GLY A 162 8.20 14.32 -3.33
N THR A 163 8.41 14.86 -4.53
CA THR A 163 7.34 15.51 -5.30
C THR A 163 6.42 14.48 -5.95
N ILE A 164 5.22 14.92 -6.34
CA ILE A 164 4.25 14.12 -7.11
C ILE A 164 4.89 13.62 -8.42
N GLN A 165 5.73 14.42 -9.06
CA GLN A 165 6.42 13.98 -10.28
C GLN A 165 7.37 12.81 -10.02
N THR A 166 8.14 12.85 -8.93
CA THR A 166 9.04 11.75 -8.52
C THR A 166 8.24 10.50 -8.18
N LEU A 167 7.11 10.67 -7.48
CA LEU A 167 6.17 9.59 -7.23
C LEU A 167 5.70 8.93 -8.53
N LEU A 168 5.17 9.69 -9.49
CA LEU A 168 4.60 9.13 -10.71
C LEU A 168 5.65 8.36 -11.55
N ARG A 169 6.90 8.84 -11.57
CA ARG A 169 8.02 8.10 -12.19
C ARG A 169 8.33 6.80 -11.45
N ALA A 170 8.38 6.84 -10.11
CA ALA A 170 8.62 5.64 -9.30
C ALA A 170 7.49 4.62 -9.48
N TYR A 171 6.24 5.08 -9.50
CA TYR A 171 5.07 4.22 -9.73
C TYR A 171 5.09 3.57 -11.12
N ALA A 172 5.43 4.33 -12.17
CA ALA A 172 5.60 3.76 -13.51
C ALA A 172 6.70 2.68 -13.56
N ALA A 173 7.83 2.90 -12.86
CA ALA A 173 8.89 1.89 -12.75
C ALA A 173 8.45 0.66 -11.94
N MET A 174 7.61 0.83 -10.93
CA MET A 174 7.02 -0.29 -10.17
C MET A 174 6.05 -1.09 -11.03
N LEU A 175 5.19 -0.43 -11.82
CA LEU A 175 4.28 -1.10 -12.76
C LEU A 175 5.04 -1.85 -13.86
N GLY A 176 6.18 -1.32 -14.31
CA GLY A 176 7.07 -2.02 -15.26
C GLY A 176 7.66 -3.32 -14.70
N GLN A 177 7.84 -3.41 -13.37
CA GLN A 177 8.28 -4.63 -12.69
C GLN A 177 7.12 -5.57 -12.36
N ASN A 178 6.03 -5.02 -11.82
CA ASN A 178 4.83 -5.76 -11.44
C ASN A 178 3.57 -5.05 -11.96
N PRO A 179 3.00 -5.50 -13.08
CA PRO A 179 1.78 -4.93 -13.66
C PRO A 179 0.51 -5.10 -12.80
N TRP A 180 0.54 -6.00 -11.82
CA TRP A 180 -0.58 -6.30 -10.91
C TRP A 180 -0.47 -5.60 -9.56
N LEU A 181 0.40 -4.60 -9.44
CA LEU A 181 0.54 -3.82 -8.22
C LEU A 181 -0.76 -3.09 -7.87
N GLU A 182 -1.47 -3.57 -6.84
CA GLU A 182 -2.75 -2.99 -6.41
C GLU A 182 -2.60 -1.62 -5.74
N ARG A 183 -1.53 -1.45 -4.95
CA ARG A 183 -1.27 -0.27 -4.11
C ARG A 183 0.24 -0.07 -3.94
N ALA A 184 0.72 1.12 -4.26
CA ALA A 184 2.09 1.55 -3.97
C ALA A 184 2.14 2.37 -2.67
N PRO A 185 3.18 2.22 -1.82
CA PRO A 185 3.43 3.16 -0.74
C PRO A 185 3.89 4.50 -1.33
N VAL A 186 3.35 5.58 -0.80
CA VAL A 186 3.59 6.94 -1.30
C VAL A 186 3.89 7.85 -0.14
N SER A 187 5.00 8.58 -0.27
CA SER A 187 5.38 9.63 0.65
C SER A 187 5.62 10.91 -0.17
N LEU A 188 4.89 11.97 0.18
CA LEU A 188 4.93 13.25 -0.51
C LEU A 188 5.39 14.33 0.46
N ASN A 189 6.24 15.24 -0.02
CA ASN A 189 6.71 16.38 0.77
C ASN A 189 6.14 17.70 0.25
N ALA A 190 5.87 18.60 1.18
CA ALA A 190 5.42 19.96 0.90
C ALA A 190 4.23 20.04 -0.07
N VAL A 191 3.24 19.16 0.10
CA VAL A 191 2.00 19.16 -0.68
C VAL A 191 0.88 19.89 0.05
N VAL A 192 -0.01 20.53 -0.70
CA VAL A 192 -1.11 21.34 -0.15
C VAL A 192 -2.44 20.66 -0.45
N PRO A 193 -3.23 20.25 0.56
CA PRO A 193 -4.59 19.77 0.37
C PRO A 193 -5.52 20.93 -0.02
N ARG A 194 -6.42 20.69 -0.97
CA ARG A 194 -7.37 21.69 -1.50
C ARG A 194 -8.71 21.02 -1.81
N CYS A 195 -9.78 21.75 -1.56
CA CYS A 195 -11.11 21.43 -2.07
C CYS A 195 -11.32 22.23 -3.36
N ALA A 196 -11.62 21.56 -4.46
CA ALA A 196 -11.90 22.18 -5.74
C ALA A 196 -13.37 22.69 -5.79
N PRO A 197 -13.69 23.65 -6.67
CA PRO A 197 -15.05 24.20 -6.77
C PRO A 197 -16.14 23.17 -7.12
N ASP A 198 -15.76 22.04 -7.73
CA ASP A 198 -16.63 20.91 -8.05
C ASP A 198 -16.86 19.96 -6.85
N GLY A 199 -16.29 20.27 -5.68
CA GLY A 199 -16.35 19.45 -4.47
C GLY A 199 -15.28 18.36 -4.40
N GLY A 200 -14.43 18.22 -5.42
CA GLY A 200 -13.36 17.23 -5.44
C GLY A 200 -12.21 17.58 -4.49
N TRP A 201 -11.58 16.56 -3.91
CA TRP A 201 -10.47 16.73 -2.98
C TRP A 201 -9.13 16.38 -3.63
N TRP A 202 -8.18 17.30 -3.55
CA TRP A 202 -6.91 17.22 -4.26
C TRP A 202 -5.75 17.59 -3.34
N ILE A 203 -4.64 16.87 -3.47
CA ILE A 203 -3.38 17.20 -2.82
C ILE A 203 -2.33 17.45 -3.90
N GLY A 204 -1.65 18.61 -3.84
CA GLY A 204 -0.81 19.06 -4.95
C GLY A 204 0.47 19.77 -4.52
N ASP A 205 1.45 19.71 -5.42
CA ASP A 205 2.68 20.51 -5.40
C ASP A 205 2.83 21.24 -6.74
N SER A 206 4.00 21.82 -7.01
CA SER A 206 4.28 22.48 -8.29
C SER A 206 4.32 21.53 -9.52
N GLY A 207 4.44 20.22 -9.30
CA GLY A 207 4.54 19.20 -10.33
C GLY A 207 3.22 18.52 -10.69
N GLY A 208 2.15 18.74 -9.94
CA GLY A 208 0.82 18.21 -10.24
C GLY A 208 -0.08 18.09 -9.01
N GLN A 209 -1.16 17.34 -9.17
CA GLN A 209 -2.13 17.07 -8.11
C GLN A 209 -2.65 15.63 -8.20
N LEU A 210 -2.96 15.06 -7.04
CA LEU A 210 -3.58 13.75 -6.91
C LEU A 210 -4.94 13.90 -6.25
N HIS A 211 -5.93 13.23 -6.80
CA HIS A 211 -7.23 13.11 -6.17
C HIS A 211 -7.12 12.25 -4.91
N PHE A 212 -7.88 12.56 -3.86
CA PHE A 212 -8.01 11.70 -2.68
C PHE A 212 -9.45 11.71 -2.14
N ASP A 213 -9.76 10.76 -1.26
CA ASP A 213 -11.12 10.58 -0.73
C ASP A 213 -11.55 11.73 0.22
N GLU A 214 -12.78 12.22 0.04
CA GLU A 214 -13.35 13.33 0.80
C GLU A 214 -13.38 13.07 2.32
N ALA A 215 -13.42 11.80 2.74
CA ALA A 215 -13.42 11.39 4.14
C ALA A 215 -12.17 11.87 4.92
N PHE A 216 -11.11 12.27 4.21
CA PHE A 216 -9.88 12.82 4.76
C PHE A 216 -9.73 14.34 4.54
N GLY A 217 -10.57 14.95 3.70
CA GLY A 217 -10.41 16.32 3.19
C GLY A 217 -10.33 17.35 4.30
N TRP A 218 -11.36 17.42 5.13
CA TRP A 218 -11.42 18.35 6.26
C TRP A 218 -10.30 18.14 7.26
N ARG A 219 -9.90 16.89 7.51
CA ARG A 219 -8.82 16.58 8.44
C ARG A 219 -7.48 17.06 7.93
N LEU A 220 -7.19 16.84 6.64
CA LEU A 220 -5.96 17.33 6.01
C LEU A 220 -5.91 18.86 5.96
N LEU A 221 -7.03 19.53 5.64
CA LEU A 221 -7.09 21.00 5.73
C LEU A 221 -6.84 21.51 7.14
N ALA A 222 -7.48 20.91 8.15
CA ALA A 222 -7.32 21.32 9.54
C ALA A 222 -5.88 21.13 10.04
N VAL A 223 -5.22 20.04 9.68
CA VAL A 223 -3.81 19.80 10.06
C VAL A 223 -2.87 20.74 9.30
N SER A 224 -3.12 20.98 8.01
CA SER A 224 -2.26 21.82 7.18
C SER A 224 -2.38 23.31 7.48
N GLY A 225 -3.55 23.80 7.91
CA GLY A 225 -3.83 25.23 8.02
C GLY A 225 -3.67 25.97 6.68
N GLY A 226 -3.80 25.25 5.55
CA GLY A 226 -3.52 25.77 4.21
C GLY A 226 -2.04 25.83 3.83
N GLN A 227 -1.14 25.36 4.71
CA GLN A 227 0.31 25.32 4.44
C GLN A 227 0.74 23.96 3.84
N PRO A 228 1.90 23.90 3.17
CA PRO A 228 2.48 22.64 2.73
C PRO A 228 2.68 21.65 3.90
N ILE A 229 2.32 20.39 3.68
CA ILE A 229 2.48 19.29 4.63
C ILE A 229 3.18 18.10 3.98
N ASP A 230 3.84 17.29 4.81
CA ASP A 230 4.40 16.00 4.40
C ASP A 230 3.41 14.90 4.76
N VAL A 231 3.06 14.05 3.80
CA VAL A 231 2.00 13.05 3.93
C VAL A 231 2.47 11.69 3.45
N PHE A 232 2.02 10.63 4.12
CA PHE A 232 2.21 9.25 3.69
C PHE A 232 0.87 8.58 3.44
N GLY A 233 0.81 7.72 2.42
CA GLY A 233 -0.40 7.03 2.02
C GLY A 233 -0.18 5.92 1.01
N GLU A 234 -1.28 5.43 0.45
CA GLU A 234 -1.27 4.46 -0.65
C GLU A 234 -1.73 5.12 -1.95
N TRP A 235 -1.14 4.73 -3.08
CA TRP A 235 -1.58 5.13 -4.41
C TRP A 235 -2.01 3.91 -5.23
N ASP A 236 -3.15 4.02 -5.88
CA ASP A 236 -3.72 2.94 -6.69
C ASP A 236 -3.74 3.17 -8.20
N GLY A 237 -3.10 4.24 -8.66
CA GLY A 237 -3.18 4.68 -10.05
C GLY A 237 -4.29 5.70 -10.31
N PHE A 238 -5.23 5.89 -9.38
CA PHE A 238 -6.38 6.78 -9.55
C PHE A 238 -6.59 7.74 -8.38
N SER A 239 -6.47 7.24 -7.15
CA SER A 239 -6.75 7.98 -5.92
C SER A 239 -5.65 7.72 -4.89
N PHE A 240 -5.22 8.80 -4.25
CA PHE A 240 -4.32 8.77 -3.12
C PHE A 240 -5.14 8.53 -1.86
N MET A 241 -4.71 7.59 -1.03
CA MET A 241 -5.33 7.25 0.25
C MET A 241 -4.39 7.71 1.37
N PRO A 242 -4.63 8.89 1.98
CA PRO A 242 -3.81 9.39 3.07
C PRO A 242 -3.89 8.48 4.31
N LEU A 243 -2.74 8.09 4.86
CA LEU A 243 -2.65 7.25 6.05
C LEU A 243 -2.03 7.97 7.25
N SER A 244 -1.11 8.90 7.01
CA SER A 244 -0.51 9.72 8.07
C SER A 244 0.03 11.03 7.53
N VAL A 245 0.22 11.99 8.43
CA VAL A 245 0.79 13.31 8.13
C VAL A 245 1.87 13.62 9.16
N LEU A 246 3.00 14.13 8.71
CA LEU A 246 4.04 14.64 9.59
C LEU A 246 3.70 16.08 9.96
N SER A 247 3.45 16.34 11.24
CA SER A 247 3.14 17.67 11.76
C SER A 247 3.94 17.93 13.01
N ARG A 248 4.66 19.05 13.06
CA ARG A 248 5.50 19.47 14.19
C ARG A 248 6.51 18.39 14.66
N GLY A 249 7.03 17.60 13.72
CA GLY A 249 7.98 16.52 14.01
C GLY A 249 7.34 15.21 14.47
N GLU A 250 6.01 15.14 14.57
CA GLU A 250 5.28 13.94 14.95
C GLU A 250 4.47 13.38 13.78
N LEU A 251 4.47 12.06 13.64
CA LEU A 251 3.68 11.37 12.63
C LEU A 251 2.27 11.09 13.16
N LEU A 252 1.30 11.84 12.66
CA LEU A 252 -0.09 11.73 13.08
C LEU A 252 -0.85 10.74 12.18
N PRO A 253 -1.36 9.62 12.70
CA PRO A 253 -2.16 8.69 11.90
C PRO A 253 -3.51 9.31 11.54
N LEU A 254 -3.87 9.21 10.27
CA LEU A 254 -5.17 9.63 9.76
C LEU A 254 -6.15 8.48 9.89
N ARG A 255 -7.34 8.80 10.40
CA ARG A 255 -8.52 7.94 10.41
C ARG A 255 -9.60 8.67 9.60
N SER A 256 -10.33 7.93 8.79
CA SER A 256 -11.53 8.42 8.10
C SER A 256 -12.47 9.10 9.11
N LEU A 257 -13.00 10.28 8.76
CA LEU A 257 -14.03 10.96 9.55
C LEU A 257 -15.44 10.40 9.29
N VAL A 258 -15.60 9.59 8.24
CA VAL A 258 -16.85 8.91 7.93
C VAL A 258 -16.85 7.58 8.69
N ALA A 259 -17.77 7.45 9.64
CA ALA A 259 -18.11 6.15 10.22
C ALA A 259 -18.64 5.26 9.09
N ALA A 260 -18.06 4.07 8.96
CA ALA A 260 -18.53 3.04 8.02
C ALA A 260 -19.99 2.66 8.29
#